data_AF-A0A090MTF4-F1
#
_entry.id   AF-A0A090MTF4-F1
#
_cell.length_a   1.000
_cell.length_b   1.000
_cell.length_c   1.000
_cell.angle_alpha   90.00
_cell.angle_beta   90.00
_cell.angle_gamma   90.00
#
_symmetry.space_group_name_H-M   'P 1'
#
loop_
_entity.id
_entity.type
_entity.pdbx_description
1 polymer ?
#
loop_
_entity_poly.entity_id
_entity_poly.type
_entity_poly.pdbx_seq_one_letter_code
_entity_poly.pdbx_strand_id
1 'polypeptide(L)'
;MAPRGASAKYINEIIALVRGGMTGAEACAAKSDYPNYRSLSEWATKNGRMDELRAAWRDREKTSGARMKTNLTYSEEQYDAAIELLTRNPRKSIRQQATALSVDLPDRKLVYSRARKDPEFAARFAAAKKAIRSVISRHTPRAPKPVYRSNLLRRALLAHPLYRAANRAVPRGKDYSEDVVQEIVLTVLEGELSPDDIAARGNAFGFKRLRIPGGIMSLDEPTFVRNRESGRTMLVDTISYDNEIVYY
;
A
#
# COMPACT_ATOMS: atom_id res chain seq x y z
N MET A 1 35.44 9.60 -30.93
CA MET A 1 34.09 10.09 -31.30
C MET A 1 33.77 11.31 -30.46
N ALA A 2 33.59 12.49 -31.07
CA ALA A 2 33.30 13.73 -30.35
C ALA A 2 31.86 13.71 -29.80
N PRO A 3 31.61 14.17 -28.55
CA PRO A 3 30.31 13.99 -27.94
C PRO A 3 29.36 15.14 -28.34
N ARG A 4 28.43 14.88 -29.27
CA ARG A 4 27.45 15.85 -29.81
C ARG A 4 26.17 15.97 -28.97
N GLY A 5 26.27 16.01 -27.64
CA GLY A 5 25.13 16.17 -26.76
C GLY A 5 25.31 17.33 -25.81
N ALA A 6 24.22 18.05 -25.49
CA ALA A 6 24.22 19.13 -24.48
C ALA A 6 24.88 18.68 -23.15
N SER A 7 24.71 17.41 -22.76
CA SER A 7 25.37 16.81 -21.60
C SER A 7 26.89 16.88 -21.64
N ALA A 8 27.52 16.64 -22.78
CA ALA A 8 28.98 16.67 -22.87
C ALA A 8 29.54 18.08 -22.86
N LYS A 9 28.78 19.04 -23.40
CA LYS A 9 29.14 20.46 -23.42
C LYS A 9 29.10 21.07 -22.03
N TYR A 10 28.06 20.76 -21.25
CA TYR A 10 27.76 21.47 -20.00
C TYR A 10 28.06 20.69 -18.71
N ILE A 11 28.52 19.43 -18.77
CA ILE A 11 28.78 18.61 -17.58
C ILE A 11 29.72 19.29 -16.56
N ASN A 12 30.77 19.97 -17.01
CA ASN A 12 31.74 20.63 -16.12
C ASN A 12 31.11 21.84 -15.42
N GLU A 13 30.31 22.64 -16.15
CA GLU A 13 29.55 23.77 -15.59
C GLU A 13 28.53 23.28 -14.56
N ILE A 14 27.81 22.20 -14.86
CA ILE A 14 26.82 21.62 -13.93
C ILE A 14 27.51 21.06 -12.68
N ILE A 15 28.66 20.39 -12.81
CA ILE A 15 29.47 19.93 -11.67
C ILE A 15 29.90 21.11 -10.79
N ALA A 16 30.31 22.23 -11.38
CA ALA A 16 30.69 23.43 -10.63
C ALA A 16 29.49 24.02 -9.87
N LEU A 17 28.32 24.12 -10.50
CA LEU A 17 27.09 24.59 -9.84
C LEU A 17 26.65 23.67 -8.68
N VAL A 18 26.79 22.36 -8.87
CA VAL A 18 26.52 21.38 -7.82
C VAL A 18 27.47 21.55 -6.64
N ARG A 19 28.78 21.71 -6.90
CA ARG A 19 29.77 22.02 -5.84
C ARG A 19 29.45 23.35 -5.13
N GLY A 20 28.90 24.32 -5.85
CA GLY A 20 28.45 25.61 -5.31
C GLY A 20 27.17 25.55 -4.47
N GLY A 21 26.57 24.37 -4.25
CA GLY A 21 25.43 24.20 -3.33
C GLY A 21 24.12 23.77 -3.99
N MET A 22 24.01 23.87 -5.33
CA MET A 22 22.78 23.50 -6.05
C MET A 22 22.58 21.98 -6.09
N THR A 23 21.32 21.52 -6.02
CA THR A 23 21.02 20.12 -6.33
C THR A 23 21.30 19.82 -7.81
N GLY A 24 21.53 18.57 -8.18
CA GLY A 24 21.71 18.20 -9.59
C GLY A 24 20.53 18.60 -10.47
N ALA A 25 19.30 18.59 -9.95
CA ALA A 25 18.11 19.02 -10.66
C ALA A 25 18.05 20.54 -10.83
N GLU A 26 18.31 21.32 -9.77
CA GLU A 26 18.39 22.79 -9.83
C GLU A 26 19.52 23.24 -10.75
N ALA A 27 20.69 22.60 -10.67
CA ALA A 27 21.82 22.91 -11.52
C ALA A 27 21.50 22.66 -13.00
N CYS A 28 20.75 21.61 -13.33
CA CYS A 28 20.25 21.35 -14.68
C CYS A 28 19.12 22.30 -15.12
N ALA A 29 18.36 22.86 -14.19
CA ALA A 29 17.29 23.83 -14.46
C ALA A 29 17.79 25.28 -14.52
N ALA A 30 19.04 25.55 -14.13
CA ALA A 30 19.60 26.89 -14.05
C ALA A 30 19.73 27.60 -15.41
N LYS A 31 19.86 26.85 -16.52
CA LYS A 31 19.84 27.37 -17.88
C LYS A 31 18.93 26.51 -18.75
N SER A 32 18.18 27.13 -19.66
CA SER A 32 17.29 26.44 -20.61
C SER A 32 18.03 25.43 -21.51
N ASP A 33 19.31 25.70 -21.79
CA ASP A 33 20.13 24.91 -22.71
C ASP A 33 20.77 23.68 -22.05
N TYR A 34 20.63 23.54 -20.73
CA TYR A 34 21.18 22.41 -20.01
C TYR A 34 20.33 21.15 -20.23
N PRO A 35 20.98 19.97 -20.26
CA PRO A 35 20.25 18.71 -20.30
C PRO A 35 19.41 18.55 -19.04
N ASN A 36 18.27 17.86 -19.16
CA ASN A 36 17.56 17.41 -17.98
C ASN A 36 18.43 16.45 -17.14
N TYR A 37 18.16 16.36 -15.84
CA TYR A 37 19.00 15.61 -14.90
C TYR A 37 19.11 14.11 -15.25
N ARG A 38 18.03 13.53 -15.80
CA ARG A 38 18.03 12.12 -16.24
C ARG A 38 19.01 11.89 -17.39
N SER A 39 18.93 12.71 -18.43
CA SER A 39 19.82 12.66 -19.59
C SER A 39 21.28 12.92 -19.23
N LEU A 40 21.54 13.80 -18.25
CA LEU A 40 22.89 14.03 -17.72
C LEU A 40 23.42 12.78 -17.00
N SER A 41 22.63 12.18 -16.11
CA SER A 41 23.03 10.99 -15.34
C SER A 41 23.27 9.78 -16.23
N GLU A 42 22.39 9.55 -17.21
CA GLU A 42 22.54 8.47 -18.19
C GLU A 42 23.79 8.68 -19.04
N TRP A 43 24.06 9.91 -19.48
CA TRP A 43 25.27 10.25 -20.22
C TRP A 43 26.54 10.07 -19.36
N ALA A 44 26.55 10.54 -18.11
CA ALA A 44 27.70 10.43 -17.20
C ALA A 44 28.06 8.97 -16.89
N THR A 45 27.05 8.09 -16.80
CA THR A 45 27.26 6.65 -16.61
C THR A 45 27.90 6.03 -17.86
N LYS A 46 27.37 6.32 -19.05
CA LYS A 46 27.88 5.77 -20.32
C LYS A 46 29.30 6.25 -20.66
N ASN A 47 29.70 7.42 -20.14
CA ASN A 47 31.00 8.03 -20.44
C ASN A 47 31.97 7.98 -19.23
N GLY A 48 31.68 7.20 -18.19
CA GLY A 48 32.60 6.99 -17.07
C GLY A 48 32.80 8.20 -16.13
N ARG A 49 31.97 9.23 -16.23
CA ARG A 49 32.06 10.47 -15.41
C ARG A 49 31.11 10.50 -14.22
N MET A 50 30.45 9.38 -13.94
CA MET A 50 29.48 9.30 -12.83
C MET A 50 30.15 9.55 -11.46
N ASP A 51 31.40 9.12 -11.29
CA ASP A 51 32.10 9.27 -10.02
C ASP A 51 32.50 10.72 -9.74
N GLU A 52 32.75 11.52 -10.79
CA GLU A 52 32.98 12.95 -10.66
C GLU A 52 31.71 13.69 -10.23
N LEU A 53 30.56 13.32 -10.81
CA LEU A 53 29.26 13.86 -10.41
C LEU A 53 28.93 13.50 -8.94
N ARG A 54 29.24 12.26 -8.53
CA ARG A 54 29.10 11.81 -7.13
C ARG A 54 30.09 12.50 -6.19
N ALA A 55 31.32 12.79 -6.63
CA ALA A 55 32.29 13.54 -5.85
C ALA A 55 31.81 14.99 -5.64
N ALA A 56 31.30 15.63 -6.71
CA ALA A 56 30.68 16.94 -6.62
C ALA A 56 29.51 16.99 -5.62
N TRP A 57 28.69 15.94 -5.58
CA TRP A 57 27.62 15.79 -4.56
C TRP A 57 28.17 15.68 -3.15
N ARG A 58 29.23 14.91 -2.93
CA ARG A 58 29.89 14.79 -1.62
C ARG A 58 30.55 16.09 -1.17
N ASP A 59 31.15 16.84 -2.09
CA ASP A 59 31.76 18.12 -1.77
C ASP A 59 30.71 19.20 -1.49
N ARG A 60 29.60 19.17 -2.23
CA ARG A 60 28.41 19.97 -1.93
C ARG A 60 27.93 19.75 -0.49
N GLU A 61 27.87 18.50 -0.03
CA GLU A 61 27.44 18.16 1.34
C GLU A 61 28.36 18.73 2.43
N LYS A 62 29.61 19.08 2.11
CA LYS A 62 30.54 19.74 3.04
C LYS A 62 30.33 21.26 3.12
N THR A 63 29.55 21.86 2.22
CA THR A 63 29.37 23.32 2.13
C THR A 63 28.21 23.76 3.04
N SER A 64 28.44 24.77 3.88
CA SER A 64 27.58 25.23 5.00
C SER A 64 26.21 25.85 4.63
N GLY A 65 25.70 25.63 3.41
CA GLY A 65 24.39 26.11 2.96
C GLY A 65 23.69 25.18 1.98
N ALA A 66 24.24 23.99 1.70
CA ALA A 66 23.64 23.06 0.75
C ALA A 66 22.41 22.38 1.34
N ARG A 67 21.27 22.50 0.65
CA ARG A 67 20.04 21.76 0.97
C ARG A 67 20.28 20.27 0.71
N MET A 68 20.76 19.54 1.72
CA MET A 68 21.13 18.13 1.63
C MET A 68 19.95 17.29 1.09
N LYS A 69 20.26 16.21 0.38
CA LYS A 69 19.27 15.21 -0.03
C LYS A 69 18.82 14.44 1.22
N THR A 70 18.02 15.08 2.07
CA THR A 70 17.43 14.55 3.31
C THR A 70 18.41 13.76 4.19
N ASN A 71 19.64 14.23 4.38
CA ASN A 71 20.42 13.86 5.56
C ASN A 71 19.97 14.74 6.72
N LEU A 72 18.66 14.78 6.98
CA LEU A 72 18.13 15.36 8.21
C LEU A 72 18.61 14.45 9.34
N THR A 73 19.70 14.86 9.99
CA THR A 73 20.19 14.26 11.21
C THR A 73 19.36 14.80 12.36
N TYR A 74 18.48 13.96 12.89
CA TYR A 74 17.70 14.27 14.07
C TYR A 74 18.53 13.99 15.33
N SER A 75 18.42 14.87 16.33
CA SER A 75 19.03 14.68 17.64
C SER A 75 18.36 13.53 18.40
N GLU A 76 19.02 13.01 19.44
CA GLU A 76 18.42 11.98 20.30
C GLU A 76 17.13 12.47 20.96
N GLU A 77 17.10 13.73 21.39
CA GLU A 77 15.92 14.39 21.95
C GLU A 77 14.74 14.41 20.96
N GLN A 78 15.00 14.64 19.67
CA GLN A 78 13.94 14.60 18.64
C GLN A 78 13.42 13.19 18.43
N TYR A 79 14.27 12.16 18.54
CA TYR A 79 13.83 10.77 18.49
C TYR A 79 13.01 10.37 19.72
N ASP A 80 13.41 10.82 20.90
CA ASP A 80 12.67 10.58 22.14
C ASP A 80 11.33 11.32 22.14
N ALA A 81 11.29 12.59 21.71
CA ALA A 81 10.06 13.35 21.52
C ALA A 81 9.11 12.68 20.51
N ALA A 82 9.64 12.09 19.43
CA ALA A 82 8.83 11.34 18.48
C ALA A 82 8.21 10.07 19.10
N ILE A 83 8.94 9.35 19.96
CA ILE A 83 8.41 8.21 20.71
C ILE A 83 7.35 8.66 21.73
N GLU A 84 7.59 9.77 22.42
CA GLU A 84 6.66 10.32 23.40
C GLU A 84 5.34 10.72 22.74
N LEU A 85 5.37 11.42 21.60
CA LEU A 85 4.17 11.79 20.84
C LEU A 85 3.39 10.58 20.34
N LEU A 86 4.09 9.53 19.89
CA LEU A 86 3.45 8.26 19.54
C LEU A 86 2.72 7.64 20.73
N THR A 87 3.30 7.75 21.92
CA THR A 87 2.73 7.19 23.15
C THR A 87 1.54 8.00 23.64
N ARG A 88 1.62 9.34 23.57
CA ARG A 88 0.56 10.26 24.00
C ARG A 88 -0.68 10.18 23.10
N ASN A 89 -0.50 10.12 21.78
CA ASN A 89 -1.61 10.03 20.82
C ASN A 89 -1.41 8.88 19.82
N PRO A 90 -1.64 7.62 20.24
CA PRO A 90 -1.35 6.43 19.44
C PRO A 90 -2.14 6.33 18.13
N ARG A 91 -3.22 7.10 17.98
CA ARG A 91 -4.10 7.09 16.80
C ARG A 91 -3.68 8.09 15.72
N LYS A 92 -2.80 9.06 16.02
CA LYS A 92 -2.36 10.08 15.07
C LYS A 92 -0.96 9.75 14.55
N SER A 93 -0.70 10.02 13.27
CA SER A 93 0.65 9.86 12.73
C SER A 93 1.63 10.88 13.33
N ILE A 94 2.92 10.51 13.45
CA ILE A 94 3.98 11.42 13.93
C ILE A 94 3.96 12.71 13.12
N ARG A 95 3.88 12.61 11.80
CA ARG A 95 3.84 13.76 10.90
C ARG A 95 2.68 14.71 11.21
N GLN A 96 1.46 14.20 11.37
CA GLN A 96 0.31 15.04 11.72
C GLN A 96 0.49 15.75 13.06
N GLN A 97 1.06 15.06 14.05
CA GLN A 97 1.31 15.63 15.38
C GLN A 97 2.44 16.68 15.33
N ALA A 98 3.53 16.38 14.64
CA ALA A 98 4.67 17.27 14.43
C ALA A 98 4.23 18.56 13.73
N THR A 99 3.43 18.44 12.66
CA THR A 99 2.87 19.61 11.96
C THR A 99 1.95 20.44 12.86
N ALA A 100 1.07 19.81 13.64
CA ALA A 100 0.17 20.53 14.54
C ALA A 100 0.92 21.30 15.64
N LEU A 101 2.06 20.77 16.09
CA LEU A 101 2.91 21.39 17.11
C LEU A 101 3.99 22.31 16.51
N SER A 102 4.08 22.41 15.18
CA SER A 102 5.15 23.11 14.47
C SER A 102 6.56 22.69 14.89
N VAL A 103 6.75 21.39 15.17
CA VAL A 103 8.04 20.80 15.56
C VAL A 103 8.58 19.95 14.42
N ASP A 104 9.88 20.03 14.14
CA ASP A 104 10.55 19.13 13.21
C ASP A 104 10.95 17.83 13.92
N LEU A 105 10.36 16.72 13.49
CA LEU A 105 10.53 15.40 14.11
C LEU A 105 10.77 14.33 13.06
N PRO A 106 11.51 13.26 13.41
CA PRO A 106 11.77 12.17 12.50
C PRO A 106 10.47 11.48 12.09
N ASP A 107 10.30 11.26 10.79
CA ASP A 107 9.18 10.46 10.28
C ASP A 107 9.27 9.02 10.81
N ARG A 108 8.13 8.33 10.82
CA ARG A 108 8.00 6.95 11.27
C ARG A 108 9.04 6.03 10.63
N LYS A 109 9.35 6.20 9.35
CA LYS A 109 10.39 5.37 8.68
C LYS A 109 11.77 5.53 9.31
N LEU A 110 12.14 6.75 9.70
CA LEU A 110 13.43 7.04 10.33
C LEU A 110 13.51 6.47 11.75
N VAL A 111 12.43 6.59 12.53
CA VAL A 111 12.33 5.96 13.87
C VAL A 111 12.55 4.44 13.77
N TYR A 112 11.91 3.77 12.81
CA TYR A 112 12.10 2.32 12.60
C TYR A 112 13.52 2.00 12.10
N SER A 113 14.11 2.86 11.26
CA SER A 113 15.49 2.70 10.83
C SER A 113 16.47 2.84 11.99
N ARG A 114 16.25 3.78 12.92
CA ARG A 114 17.09 3.95 14.12
C ARG A 114 16.99 2.73 15.03
N ALA A 115 15.78 2.25 15.30
CA ALA A 115 15.55 1.05 16.13
C ALA A 115 16.19 -0.24 15.58
N ARG A 116 16.54 -0.31 14.29
CA ARG A 116 17.29 -1.45 13.73
C ARG A 116 18.80 -1.35 13.96
N LYS A 117 19.32 -0.14 14.12
CA LYS A 117 20.76 0.15 14.22
C LYS A 117 21.23 0.32 15.67
N ASP A 118 20.33 0.74 16.55
CA ASP A 118 20.61 1.11 17.94
C ASP A 118 19.76 0.23 18.89
N PRO A 119 20.38 -0.75 19.59
CA PRO A 119 19.68 -1.66 20.49
C PRO A 119 19.02 -0.98 21.69
N GLU A 120 19.63 0.07 22.24
CA GLU A 120 19.09 0.79 23.40
C GLU A 120 17.85 1.58 23.00
N PHE A 121 17.91 2.27 21.85
CA PHE A 121 16.74 2.91 21.27
C PHE A 121 15.64 1.90 20.92
N ALA A 122 16.02 0.70 20.44
CA ALA A 122 15.07 -0.36 20.14
C ALA A 122 14.27 -0.79 21.38
N ALA A 123 14.93 -0.91 22.54
CA ALA A 123 14.30 -1.25 23.81
C ALA A 123 13.28 -0.17 24.24
N ARG A 124 13.69 1.11 24.19
CA ARG A 124 12.80 2.26 24.47
C ARG A 124 11.58 2.28 23.55
N PHE A 125 11.81 2.09 22.25
CA PHE A 125 10.74 2.08 21.26
C PHE A 125 9.79 0.87 21.41
N ALA A 126 10.30 -0.28 21.82
CA ALA A 126 9.49 -1.47 22.11
C ALA A 126 8.56 -1.24 23.32
N ALA A 127 9.05 -0.60 24.38
CA ALA A 127 8.24 -0.23 25.53
C ALA A 127 7.08 0.72 25.13
N ALA A 128 7.38 1.75 24.33
CA ALA A 128 6.37 2.65 23.79
C ALA A 128 5.33 1.92 22.92
N LYS A 129 5.75 0.99 22.05
CA LYS A 129 4.82 0.16 21.26
C LYS A 129 3.87 -0.67 22.12
N LYS A 130 4.32 -1.18 23.27
CA LYS A 130 3.46 -1.93 24.20
C LYS A 130 2.36 -1.03 24.78
N ALA A 131 2.71 0.19 25.18
CA ALA A 131 1.75 1.19 25.66
C ALA A 131 0.73 1.56 24.57
N ILE A 132 1.21 1.84 23.35
CA ILE A 132 0.38 2.15 22.18
C ILE A 132 -0.65 1.04 21.90
N ARG A 133 -0.20 -0.23 21.86
CA ARG A 133 -1.09 -1.37 21.62
C ARG A 133 -2.18 -1.50 22.69
N SER A 134 -1.83 -1.27 23.97
CA SER A 134 -2.78 -1.30 25.08
C SER A 134 -3.90 -0.26 24.93
N VAL A 135 -3.56 0.95 24.48
CA VAL A 135 -4.56 2.02 24.27
C VAL A 135 -5.44 1.70 23.06
N ILE A 136 -4.84 1.28 21.93
CA ILE A 136 -5.61 0.96 20.72
C ILE A 136 -6.58 -0.21 20.98
N SER A 137 -6.16 -1.24 21.71
CA SER A 137 -7.02 -2.39 22.00
C SER A 137 -8.21 -2.06 22.90
N ARG A 138 -8.09 -1.07 23.79
CA ARG A 138 -9.20 -0.59 24.64
C ARG A 138 -10.26 0.20 23.85
N HIS A 139 -9.83 0.97 22.85
CA HIS A 139 -10.71 1.89 22.12
C HIS A 139 -11.17 1.38 20.75
N THR A 140 -10.70 0.21 20.32
CA THR A 140 -11.23 -0.44 19.11
C THR A 140 -12.37 -1.34 19.57
N PRO A 141 -13.63 -1.06 19.22
CA PRO A 141 -14.73 -1.96 19.56
C PRO A 141 -14.36 -3.32 18.99
N ARG A 142 -14.23 -4.30 19.88
CA ARG A 142 -14.01 -5.68 19.46
C ARG A 142 -15.24 -6.04 18.65
N ALA A 143 -15.07 -6.36 17.36
CA ALA A 143 -16.19 -6.82 16.55
C ALA A 143 -16.96 -7.87 17.37
N PRO A 144 -18.30 -7.75 17.48
CA PRO A 144 -19.08 -8.70 18.25
C PRO A 144 -18.65 -10.09 17.79
N LYS A 145 -18.25 -10.95 18.74
CA LYS A 145 -17.92 -12.33 18.41
C LYS A 145 -19.09 -12.84 17.57
N PRO A 146 -18.87 -13.34 16.34
CA PRO A 146 -19.98 -13.74 15.48
C PRO A 146 -20.90 -14.66 16.28
N VAL A 147 -22.21 -14.41 16.18
CA VAL A 147 -23.26 -15.12 16.96
C VAL A 147 -23.11 -16.64 16.81
N TYR A 148 -22.50 -17.09 15.70
CA TYR A 148 -21.96 -18.43 15.49
C TYR A 148 -20.71 -18.73 16.36
N ARG A 149 -20.80 -18.54 17.68
CA ARG A 149 -19.71 -18.77 18.64
C ARG A 149 -19.24 -20.23 18.75
N SER A 150 -19.90 -21.18 18.10
CA SER A 150 -19.58 -22.60 18.22
C SER A 150 -18.90 -23.21 16.99
N ASN A 151 -18.60 -22.44 15.93
CA ASN A 151 -18.24 -23.00 14.62
C ASN A 151 -19.22 -24.11 14.16
N LEU A 152 -20.38 -24.29 14.82
CA LEU A 152 -21.24 -25.45 14.64
C LEU A 152 -21.96 -25.32 13.31
N LEU A 153 -22.47 -24.12 13.01
CA LEU A 153 -22.99 -23.80 11.69
C LEU A 153 -21.92 -24.03 10.62
N ARG A 154 -20.70 -23.52 10.81
CA ARG A 154 -19.61 -23.73 9.85
C ARG A 154 -19.26 -25.23 9.67
N ARG A 155 -19.25 -26.01 10.75
CA ARG A 155 -19.02 -27.45 10.73
C ARG A 155 -20.17 -28.18 10.00
N ALA A 156 -21.41 -27.80 10.26
CA ALA A 156 -22.59 -28.33 9.58
C ALA A 156 -22.57 -28.00 8.08
N LEU A 157 -22.25 -26.75 7.72
CA LEU A 157 -22.08 -26.34 6.33
C LEU A 157 -20.95 -27.11 5.66
N LEU A 158 -19.79 -27.29 6.30
CA LEU A 158 -18.69 -28.08 5.75
C LEU A 158 -18.99 -29.59 5.65
N ALA A 159 -19.99 -30.09 6.37
CA ALA A 159 -20.49 -31.45 6.22
C ALA A 159 -21.44 -31.59 5.02
N HIS A 160 -22.05 -30.49 4.55
CA HIS A 160 -22.92 -30.50 3.37
C HIS A 160 -22.10 -30.69 2.08
N PRO A 161 -22.40 -31.70 1.23
CA PRO A 161 -21.60 -32.00 0.04
C PRO A 161 -21.46 -30.83 -0.93
N LEU A 162 -22.55 -30.12 -1.24
CA LEU A 162 -22.54 -28.97 -2.16
C LEU A 162 -21.69 -27.82 -1.63
N TYR A 163 -21.83 -27.49 -0.34
CA TYR A 163 -21.09 -26.41 0.29
C TYR A 163 -19.60 -26.71 0.33
N ARG A 164 -19.25 -27.96 0.65
CA ARG A 164 -17.86 -28.41 0.64
C ARG A 164 -17.26 -28.37 -0.77
N ALA A 165 -18.03 -28.72 -1.81
CA ALA A 165 -17.59 -28.61 -3.19
C ALA A 165 -17.37 -27.13 -3.59
N ALA A 166 -18.34 -26.25 -3.31
CA ALA A 166 -18.25 -24.83 -3.62
C ALA A 166 -17.09 -24.15 -2.87
N ASN A 167 -16.92 -24.43 -1.58
CA ASN A 167 -15.83 -23.90 -0.75
C ASN A 167 -14.43 -24.38 -1.21
N ARG A 168 -14.33 -25.49 -1.95
CA ARG A 168 -13.07 -25.92 -2.58
C ARG A 168 -12.83 -25.21 -3.91
N ALA A 169 -13.90 -24.85 -4.62
CA ALA A 169 -13.85 -24.22 -5.92
C ALA A 169 -13.68 -22.69 -5.84
N VAL A 170 -13.96 -22.05 -4.71
CA VAL A 170 -13.79 -20.59 -4.57
C VAL A 170 -12.39 -20.24 -4.03
N PRO A 171 -11.65 -19.30 -4.67
CA PRO A 171 -10.34 -18.87 -4.20
C PRO A 171 -10.35 -18.26 -2.79
N ARG A 172 -9.40 -18.66 -1.94
CA ARG A 172 -9.27 -18.16 -0.57
C ARG A 172 -8.57 -16.79 -0.52
N GLY A 173 -8.88 -16.02 0.52
CA GLY A 173 -8.14 -14.79 0.87
C GLY A 173 -8.74 -13.49 0.35
N LYS A 174 -9.99 -13.51 -0.14
CA LYS A 174 -10.77 -12.31 -0.45
C LYS A 174 -11.92 -12.17 0.55
N ASP A 175 -12.28 -10.93 0.89
CA ASP A 175 -13.25 -10.61 1.94
C ASP A 175 -14.67 -11.15 1.69
N TYR A 176 -14.98 -11.56 0.46
CA TYR A 176 -16.30 -12.03 0.01
C TYR A 176 -16.35 -13.51 -0.38
N SER A 177 -15.36 -14.32 0.01
CA SER A 177 -15.30 -15.72 -0.42
C SER A 177 -16.47 -16.56 0.10
N GLU A 178 -17.00 -16.25 1.28
CA GLU A 178 -18.11 -17.02 1.88
C GLU A 178 -19.44 -16.73 1.17
N ASP A 179 -19.72 -15.47 0.80
CA ASP A 179 -20.95 -15.10 0.08
C ASP A 179 -21.02 -15.81 -1.29
N VAL A 180 -19.89 -15.85 -2.00
CA VAL A 180 -19.78 -16.56 -3.29
C VAL A 180 -20.03 -18.06 -3.13
N VAL A 181 -19.54 -18.67 -2.04
CA VAL A 181 -19.78 -20.09 -1.76
C VAL A 181 -21.26 -20.36 -1.49
N GLN A 182 -21.91 -19.52 -0.68
CA GLN A 182 -23.34 -19.66 -0.37
C GLN A 182 -24.20 -19.52 -1.63
N GLU A 183 -23.84 -18.61 -2.52
CA GLU A 183 -24.58 -18.34 -3.74
C GLU A 183 -24.46 -19.44 -4.77
N ILE A 184 -23.26 -20.04 -4.93
CA ILE A 184 -23.09 -21.25 -5.76
C ILE A 184 -23.98 -22.38 -5.23
N VAL A 185 -24.06 -22.55 -3.91
CA VAL A 185 -24.93 -23.57 -3.30
C VAL A 185 -26.40 -23.27 -3.56
N LEU A 186 -26.82 -22.01 -3.41
CA LEU A 186 -28.20 -21.58 -3.66
C LEU A 186 -28.62 -21.87 -5.10
N THR A 187 -27.77 -21.52 -6.06
CA THR A 187 -28.00 -21.75 -7.50
C THR A 187 -28.20 -23.24 -7.82
N VAL A 188 -27.47 -24.13 -7.13
CA VAL A 188 -27.67 -25.59 -7.28
C VAL A 188 -28.98 -26.04 -6.67
N LEU A 189 -29.39 -25.46 -5.53
CA LEU A 189 -30.67 -25.77 -4.91
C LEU A 189 -31.87 -25.26 -5.72
N GLU A 190 -31.70 -24.16 -6.46
CA GLU A 190 -32.68 -23.60 -7.40
C GLU A 190 -32.75 -24.40 -8.71
N GLY A 191 -31.80 -25.32 -8.94
CA GLY A 191 -31.77 -26.18 -10.12
C GLY A 191 -31.15 -25.53 -11.37
N GLU A 192 -30.60 -24.33 -11.25
CA GLU A 192 -29.94 -23.61 -12.35
C GLU A 192 -28.53 -24.14 -12.64
N LEU A 193 -27.89 -24.77 -11.66
CA LEU A 193 -26.57 -25.38 -11.77
C LEU A 193 -26.61 -26.81 -11.25
N SER A 194 -25.99 -27.75 -11.94
CA SER A 194 -25.91 -29.13 -11.44
C SER A 194 -24.79 -29.25 -10.39
N PRO A 195 -24.88 -30.19 -9.43
CA PRO A 195 -23.79 -30.44 -8.48
C PRO A 195 -22.41 -30.67 -9.12
N ASP A 196 -22.38 -31.30 -10.30
CA ASP A 196 -21.15 -31.62 -11.04
C ASP A 196 -20.49 -30.36 -11.65
N ASP A 197 -21.30 -29.35 -12.00
CA ASP A 197 -20.82 -28.06 -12.52
C ASP A 197 -19.99 -27.29 -11.49
N ILE A 198 -20.20 -27.52 -10.19
CA ILE A 198 -19.41 -26.87 -9.13
C ILE A 198 -17.92 -27.23 -9.29
N ALA A 199 -17.61 -28.50 -9.54
CA ALA A 199 -16.24 -28.97 -9.66
C ALA A 199 -15.60 -28.51 -10.98
N ALA A 200 -16.36 -28.51 -12.07
CA ALA A 200 -15.88 -28.12 -13.39
C ALA A 200 -15.71 -26.59 -13.56
N ARG A 201 -16.66 -25.82 -13.03
CA ARG A 201 -16.80 -24.38 -13.33
C ARG A 201 -16.72 -23.46 -12.11
N GLY A 202 -16.75 -24.00 -10.89
CA GLY A 202 -16.83 -23.18 -9.66
C GLY A 202 -15.67 -22.19 -9.48
N ASN A 203 -14.46 -22.54 -9.93
CA ASN A 203 -13.32 -21.59 -9.96
C ASN A 203 -13.59 -20.42 -10.91
N ALA A 204 -14.07 -20.70 -12.12
CA ALA A 204 -14.36 -19.67 -13.11
C ALA A 204 -15.48 -18.74 -12.64
N PHE A 205 -16.55 -19.29 -12.06
CA PHE A 205 -17.64 -18.52 -11.46
C PHE A 205 -17.16 -17.66 -10.29
N GLY A 206 -16.39 -18.25 -9.36
CA GLY A 206 -15.82 -17.52 -8.24
C GLY A 206 -14.90 -16.38 -8.68
N PHE A 207 -14.02 -16.61 -9.66
CA PHE A 207 -13.13 -15.58 -10.18
C PHE A 207 -13.86 -14.49 -11.00
N LYS A 208 -14.83 -14.85 -11.86
CA LYS A 208 -15.64 -13.89 -12.64
C LYS A 208 -16.33 -12.93 -11.68
N ARG A 209 -16.92 -13.45 -10.60
CA ARG A 209 -17.66 -12.68 -9.60
C ARG A 209 -16.76 -11.83 -8.70
N LEU A 210 -15.65 -12.40 -8.21
CA LEU A 210 -14.65 -11.66 -7.41
C LEU A 210 -13.88 -10.60 -8.21
N ARG A 211 -14.17 -10.42 -9.50
CA ARG A 211 -13.60 -9.42 -10.41
C ARG A 211 -14.60 -8.35 -10.85
N ILE A 212 -15.89 -8.46 -10.52
CA ILE A 212 -16.90 -7.45 -10.87
C ILE A 212 -16.61 -6.16 -10.10
N PRO A 213 -16.34 -5.02 -10.79
CA PRO A 213 -16.14 -3.73 -10.13
C PRO A 213 -17.48 -3.23 -9.57
N GLY A 214 -17.56 -3.04 -8.25
CA GLY A 214 -18.82 -2.68 -7.57
C GLY A 214 -18.99 -3.35 -6.21
N GLY A 215 -18.24 -4.42 -5.96
CA GLY A 215 -18.28 -5.17 -4.70
C GLY A 215 -19.41 -6.18 -4.69
N ILE A 216 -19.11 -7.39 -4.19
CA ILE A 216 -20.14 -8.36 -3.85
C ILE A 216 -20.77 -7.83 -2.56
N MET A 217 -22.03 -7.41 -2.63
CA MET A 217 -22.78 -7.09 -1.42
C MET A 217 -23.14 -8.41 -0.73
N SER A 218 -22.91 -8.49 0.59
CA SER A 218 -23.21 -9.71 1.33
C SER A 218 -24.70 -10.03 1.25
N LEU A 219 -25.05 -11.31 1.25
CA LEU A 219 -26.46 -11.73 1.34
C LEU A 219 -27.13 -11.17 2.59
N ASP A 220 -26.36 -11.02 3.67
CA ASP A 220 -26.80 -10.53 4.97
C ASP A 220 -26.74 -8.99 5.09
N GLU A 221 -26.30 -8.27 4.05
CA GLU A 221 -26.21 -6.80 4.11
C GLU A 221 -27.61 -6.15 4.06
N PRO A 222 -27.99 -5.31 5.03
CA PRO A 222 -29.30 -4.68 5.05
C PRO A 222 -29.49 -3.72 3.85
N THR A 223 -30.56 -3.89 3.09
CA THR A 223 -30.90 -3.17 1.84
C THR A 223 -31.34 -1.71 2.02
N PHE A 224 -31.05 -1.08 3.17
CA PHE A 224 -31.49 0.29 3.47
C PHE A 224 -30.66 1.38 2.79
N VAL A 225 -30.27 1.19 1.53
CA VAL A 225 -29.67 2.25 0.71
C VAL A 225 -30.66 2.63 -0.37
N ARG A 226 -31.44 3.70 -0.10
CA ARG A 226 -32.30 4.38 -1.08
C ARG A 226 -31.57 4.48 -2.43
N ASN A 227 -32.15 3.90 -3.48
CA ASN A 227 -31.74 3.97 -4.88
C ASN A 227 -30.61 3.03 -5.35
N ARG A 228 -30.37 1.87 -4.71
CA ARG A 228 -29.38 0.87 -5.19
C ARG A 228 -29.94 -0.53 -5.50
N GLU A 229 -31.25 -0.68 -5.65
CA GLU A 229 -31.83 -1.97 -6.06
C GLU A 229 -31.30 -2.44 -7.42
N SER A 230 -30.95 -1.53 -8.35
CA SER A 230 -30.43 -1.85 -9.68
C SER A 230 -28.95 -2.28 -9.74
N GLY A 231 -28.23 -2.30 -8.60
CA GLY A 231 -26.79 -2.59 -8.55
C GLY A 231 -26.45 -4.00 -8.04
N ARG A 232 -27.46 -4.78 -7.63
CA ARG A 232 -27.24 -6.10 -7.03
C ARG A 232 -27.25 -7.17 -8.12
N THR A 233 -26.08 -7.47 -8.68
CA THR A 233 -25.92 -8.62 -9.58
C THR A 233 -25.83 -9.92 -8.77
N MET A 234 -26.84 -10.78 -8.83
CA MET A 234 -26.84 -12.17 -8.31
C MET A 234 -26.06 -13.11 -9.25
N LEU A 235 -25.70 -14.33 -8.83
CA LEU A 235 -25.02 -15.34 -9.66
C LEU A 235 -25.98 -15.85 -10.73
N VAL A 236 -27.25 -15.99 -10.35
CA VAL A 236 -28.41 -16.21 -11.24
C VAL A 236 -28.37 -15.24 -12.43
N ASP A 237 -28.15 -13.94 -12.18
CA ASP A 237 -28.04 -12.96 -13.25
C ASP A 237 -26.84 -13.27 -14.16
N THR A 238 -25.71 -13.67 -13.59
CA THR A 238 -24.46 -13.95 -14.33
C THR A 238 -24.54 -15.23 -15.17
N ILE A 239 -25.34 -16.21 -14.75
CA ILE A 239 -25.60 -17.47 -15.49
C ILE A 239 -26.60 -17.21 -16.62
N SER A 240 -27.60 -16.36 -16.37
CA SER A 240 -28.58 -15.91 -17.38
C SER A 240 -27.91 -15.16 -18.55
N TYR A 241 -26.87 -14.36 -18.28
CA TYR A 241 -26.14 -13.60 -19.31
C TYR A 241 -25.18 -14.41 -20.20
N ASP A 242 -24.89 -15.69 -19.90
CA ASP A 242 -24.03 -16.50 -20.79
C ASP A 242 -24.77 -16.93 -22.09
N ASN A 243 -26.09 -16.70 -22.20
CA ASN A 243 -26.91 -16.98 -23.40
C ASN A 243 -27.32 -15.75 -24.21
N GLU A 244 -27.04 -14.53 -23.73
CA GLU A 244 -27.36 -13.29 -24.45
C GLU A 244 -26.12 -12.40 -24.56
N ILE A 245 -25.65 -12.21 -25.80
CA ILE A 245 -24.67 -11.16 -26.12
C ILE A 245 -25.38 -9.82 -25.94
N VAL A 246 -25.18 -9.18 -24.79
CA VAL A 246 -25.58 -7.78 -24.58
C VAL A 246 -24.33 -6.90 -24.69
N TYR A 247 -24.29 -6.10 -25.75
CA TYR A 247 -23.34 -5.00 -25.88
C TYR A 247 -23.71 -3.91 -24.88
N TYR A 248 -22.75 -3.53 -24.04
CA TYR A 248 -22.67 -2.20 -23.43
C TYR A 248 -21.41 -1.51 -23.91
#